data_AF-A0A2H0YH01-F1
#
_entry.id   AF-A0A2H0YH01-F1
#
_cell.length_a   1.000
_cell.length_b   1.000
_cell.length_c   1.000
_cell.angle_alpha   90.00
_cell.angle_beta   90.00
_cell.angle_gamma   90.00
#
_symmetry.space_group_name_H-M   'P 1'
#
loop_
_entity.id
_entity.type
_entity.pdbx_description
1 polymer ?
#
loop_
_entity_poly.entity_id
_entity_poly.type
_entity_poly.pdbx_seq_one_letter_code
_entity_poly.pdbx_strand_id
1 'polypeptide(L)'
;MIHLMISTGIGLVVFFALFFFKIHWGLALAASTAAMMGTNYLLGRRINKAITQLMDQVSQDLKGGRMDRAVRTLEGGLKYGRYQFFVTSQIRSQIGVIHYIKKDFNAAFPYLKQSFIRNWVAQGMLAVHYMRKKDKEQMVKTFNRALRYNPKESLLWNLYAYCLLRMGDRDEAIEALVKASKKLPGDERIQSNLINLQNNKKMKMKNYGELWLQFHLEKLPGAIGQKPPPYPIQRGKRVIRR
;
A
#
# COMPACT_ATOMS: atom_id res chain seq x y z
N MET A 1 -11.29 13.35 -7.26
CA MET A 1 -12.67 13.80 -7.09
C MET A 1 -12.93 15.09 -7.81
N ILE A 2 -12.03 16.07 -7.70
CA ILE A 2 -12.23 17.37 -8.34
C ILE A 2 -12.41 17.29 -9.86
N HIS A 3 -11.69 16.41 -10.59
CA HIS A 3 -11.88 16.33 -12.05
C HIS A 3 -13.25 15.77 -12.45
N LEU A 4 -13.85 14.88 -11.65
CA LEU A 4 -15.20 14.37 -11.88
C LEU A 4 -16.21 15.51 -11.74
N MET A 5 -16.11 16.28 -10.64
CA MET A 5 -16.95 17.45 -10.40
C MET A 5 -16.82 18.51 -11.50
N ILE A 6 -15.59 18.81 -11.95
CA ILE A 6 -15.35 19.74 -13.07
C ILE A 6 -16.00 19.21 -14.35
N SER A 7 -15.82 17.93 -14.67
CA SER A 7 -16.39 17.34 -15.88
C SER A 7 -17.92 17.34 -15.88
N THR A 8 -18.55 17.05 -14.73
CA THR A 8 -20.01 17.11 -14.58
C THR A 8 -20.51 18.54 -14.69
N GLY A 9 -19.82 19.51 -14.07
CA GLY A 9 -20.15 20.93 -14.20
C GLY A 9 -20.12 21.42 -15.66
N ILE A 10 -19.09 21.03 -16.43
CA ILE A 10 -19.00 21.35 -17.85
C ILE A 10 -20.15 20.70 -18.64
N GLY A 11 -20.48 19.44 -18.35
CA GLY A 11 -21.64 18.77 -18.96
C GLY A 11 -22.94 19.52 -18.71
N LEU A 12 -23.20 19.95 -17.47
CA LEU A 12 -24.40 20.72 -17.11
C LEU A 12 -24.44 22.08 -17.82
N VAL A 13 -23.33 22.81 -17.86
CA VAL A 13 -23.24 24.10 -18.57
C VAL A 13 -23.55 23.92 -20.06
N VAL A 14 -22.97 22.89 -20.70
CA VAL A 14 -23.26 22.59 -22.11
C VAL A 14 -24.72 22.22 -22.30
N PHE A 15 -25.30 21.41 -21.42
CA PHE A 15 -26.72 21.02 -21.52
C PHE A 15 -27.65 22.24 -21.43
N PHE A 16 -27.50 23.07 -20.39
CA PHE A 16 -28.34 24.24 -20.19
C PHE A 16 -28.14 25.31 -21.27
N ALA A 17 -26.92 25.50 -21.77
CA ALA A 17 -26.66 26.40 -22.88
C ALA A 17 -27.41 25.94 -24.16
N LEU A 18 -27.28 24.66 -24.52
CA LEU A 18 -27.95 24.13 -25.72
C LEU A 18 -29.49 24.14 -25.57
N PHE A 19 -29.99 23.88 -24.36
CA PHE A 19 -31.41 23.99 -24.05
C PHE A 19 -31.93 25.43 -24.14
N PHE A 20 -31.16 26.41 -23.67
CA PHE A 20 -31.49 27.84 -23.78
C PHE A 20 -31.61 28.29 -25.24
N PHE A 21 -30.76 27.76 -26.12
CA PHE A 21 -30.84 27.99 -27.58
C PHE A 21 -31.87 27.10 -28.30
N LYS A 22 -32.79 26.46 -27.55
CA LYS A 22 -33.89 25.62 -28.08
C LYS A 22 -33.44 24.45 -28.94
N ILE A 23 -32.23 23.94 -28.73
CA ILE A 23 -31.76 22.71 -29.39
C ILE A 23 -32.54 21.52 -28.81
N HIS A 24 -32.88 20.55 -29.67
CA HIS A 24 -33.61 19.35 -29.26
C HIS A 24 -32.93 18.67 -28.05
N TRP A 25 -33.73 18.36 -27.01
CA TRP A 25 -33.22 17.89 -25.72
C TRP A 25 -32.31 16.65 -25.83
N GLY A 26 -32.60 15.74 -26.76
CA GLY A 26 -31.77 14.56 -27.02
C GLY A 26 -30.38 14.91 -27.59
N LEU A 27 -30.28 15.92 -28.47
CA LEU A 27 -29.01 16.39 -29.01
C LEU A 27 -28.21 17.16 -27.96
N ALA A 28 -28.89 17.98 -27.15
CA ALA A 28 -28.29 18.67 -26.00
C ALA A 28 -27.72 17.67 -24.98
N LEU A 29 -28.44 16.58 -24.71
CA LEU A 29 -28.00 15.50 -23.83
C LEU A 29 -26.78 14.73 -24.39
N ALA A 30 -26.79 14.43 -25.69
CA ALA A 30 -25.66 13.76 -26.34
C ALA A 30 -24.39 14.64 -26.30
N ALA A 31 -24.51 15.93 -26.65
CA ALA A 31 -23.40 16.87 -26.66
C ALA A 31 -22.83 17.11 -25.25
N SER A 32 -23.68 17.29 -24.24
CA SER A 32 -23.26 17.45 -22.85
C SER A 32 -22.55 16.22 -22.30
N THR A 33 -23.04 15.01 -22.63
CA THR A 33 -22.39 13.75 -22.25
C THR A 33 -21.00 13.62 -22.90
N ALA A 34 -20.89 13.95 -24.19
CA ALA A 34 -19.61 13.95 -24.90
C ALA A 34 -18.62 14.96 -24.29
N ALA A 35 -19.07 16.18 -23.97
CA ALA A 35 -18.25 17.20 -23.33
C ALA A 35 -17.77 16.78 -21.94
N MET A 36 -18.66 16.18 -21.14
CA MET A 36 -18.32 15.62 -19.82
C MET A 36 -17.28 14.51 -19.95
N MET A 37 -17.50 13.52 -20.81
CA MET A 37 -16.58 12.39 -21.01
C MET A 37 -15.21 12.84 -21.51
N GLY A 38 -15.18 13.72 -22.52
CA GLY A 38 -13.94 14.27 -23.07
C GLY A 38 -13.13 15.02 -22.01
N THR A 39 -13.78 15.89 -21.24
CA THR A 39 -13.11 16.64 -20.16
C THR A 39 -12.57 15.70 -19.08
N ASN A 40 -13.38 14.74 -18.63
CA ASN A 40 -12.98 13.76 -17.63
C ASN A 40 -11.75 12.95 -18.09
N TYR A 41 -11.76 12.51 -19.35
CA TYR A 41 -10.65 11.75 -19.94
C TYR A 41 -9.36 12.58 -20.01
N LEU A 42 -9.42 13.83 -20.49
CA LEU A 42 -8.25 14.69 -20.62
C LEU A 42 -7.64 15.04 -19.25
N LEU A 43 -8.47 15.45 -18.29
CA LEU A 43 -8.01 15.75 -16.93
C LEU A 43 -7.42 14.50 -16.26
N GLY A 44 -8.12 13.37 -16.35
CA GLY A 44 -7.65 12.08 -15.84
C GLY A 44 -6.30 11.69 -16.43
N ARG A 45 -6.14 11.79 -17.76
CA ARG A 45 -4.88 11.50 -18.45
C ARG A 45 -3.74 12.40 -18.01
N ARG A 46 -4.00 13.70 -17.81
CA ARG A 46 -3.00 14.67 -17.33
C ARG A 46 -2.54 14.35 -15.90
N ILE A 47 -3.48 14.08 -15.00
CA ILE A 47 -3.18 13.73 -13.61
C ILE A 47 -2.42 12.39 -13.54
N ASN A 48 -2.87 11.38 -14.28
CA ASN A 48 -2.21 10.07 -14.35
C ASN A 48 -0.77 10.18 -14.87
N LYS A 49 -0.53 11.03 -15.88
CA LYS A 49 0.83 11.30 -16.38
C LYS A 49 1.69 11.94 -15.30
N ALA A 50 1.16 12.95 -14.59
CA ALA A 50 1.88 13.63 -13.51
C ALA A 50 2.21 12.69 -12.33
N ILE A 51 1.26 11.83 -11.93
CA ILE A 51 1.49 10.82 -10.88
C ILE A 51 2.53 9.79 -11.35
N THR A 52 2.46 9.34 -12.59
CA THR A 52 3.45 8.40 -13.16
C THR A 52 4.85 8.99 -13.11
N GLN A 53 5.03 10.22 -13.60
CA GLN A 53 6.32 10.92 -13.57
C GLN A 53 6.86 11.10 -12.15
N LEU A 54 5.98 11.46 -11.21
CA LEU A 54 6.32 11.56 -9.79
C LEU A 54 6.83 10.22 -9.24
N MET A 55 6.12 9.12 -9.53
CA MET A 55 6.51 7.78 -9.07
C MET A 55 7.80 7.29 -9.73
N ASP A 56 8.04 7.64 -10.99
CA ASP A 56 9.29 7.34 -11.69
C ASP A 56 10.47 8.08 -11.06
N GLN A 57 10.30 9.36 -10.72
CA GLN A 57 11.30 10.14 -10.00
C GLN A 57 11.59 9.55 -8.61
N VAL A 58 10.55 9.18 -7.86
CA VAL A 58 10.70 8.51 -6.55
C VAL A 58 11.45 7.19 -6.70
N SER A 59 11.10 6.38 -7.69
CA SER A 59 11.81 5.12 -8.00
C SER A 59 13.29 5.35 -8.29
N GLN A 60 13.63 6.37 -9.09
CA GLN A 60 15.01 6.74 -9.38
C GLN A 60 15.77 7.24 -8.15
N ASP A 61 15.13 8.07 -7.31
CA ASP A 61 15.72 8.55 -6.07
C ASP A 61 15.97 7.42 -5.08
N LEU A 62 15.04 6.49 -4.94
CA LEU A 62 15.20 5.30 -4.09
C LEU A 62 16.33 4.39 -4.59
N LYS A 63 16.42 4.12 -5.90
CA LYS A 63 17.55 3.38 -6.49
C LYS A 63 18.89 4.08 -6.26
N GLY A 64 18.88 5.41 -6.25
CA GLY A 64 20.05 6.24 -5.96
C GLY A 64 20.34 6.44 -4.47
N GLY A 65 19.60 5.80 -3.56
CA GLY A 65 19.74 5.96 -2.11
C GLY A 65 19.29 7.32 -1.56
N ARG A 66 18.64 8.16 -2.38
CA ARG A 66 18.24 9.54 -2.05
C ARG A 66 16.88 9.58 -1.37
N MET A 67 16.76 8.89 -0.23
CA MET A 67 15.48 8.70 0.47
C MET A 67 14.80 10.02 0.88
N ASP A 68 15.54 11.01 1.36
CA ASP A 68 14.97 12.30 1.78
C ASP A 68 14.42 13.10 0.59
N ARG A 69 15.03 12.94 -0.58
CA ARG A 69 14.55 13.55 -1.82
C ARG A 69 13.28 12.84 -2.29
N ALA A 70 13.26 11.50 -2.22
CA ALA A 70 12.06 10.70 -2.51
C ALA A 70 10.87 11.07 -1.61
N VAL A 71 11.09 11.27 -0.29
CA VAL A 71 10.05 11.70 0.65
C VAL A 71 9.50 13.08 0.28
N ARG A 72 10.36 14.07 0.04
CA ARG A 72 9.93 15.41 -0.38
C ARG A 72 9.11 15.39 -1.67
N THR A 73 9.53 14.59 -2.65
CA THR A 73 8.79 14.38 -3.90
C THR A 73 7.41 13.76 -3.65
N LEU A 74 7.33 12.75 -2.78
CA LEU A 74 6.06 12.13 -2.39
C LEU A 74 5.13 13.10 -1.66
N GLU A 75 5.65 13.91 -0.74
CA GLU A 75 4.88 14.94 -0.02
C GLU A 75 4.28 15.96 -0.99
N GLY A 76 5.07 16.44 -1.97
CA GLY A 76 4.57 17.28 -3.06
C GLY A 76 3.48 16.61 -3.90
N GLY A 77 3.45 15.27 -3.94
CA GLY A 77 2.44 14.46 -4.60
C GLY A 77 1.11 14.37 -3.86
N LEU A 78 1.05 14.67 -2.55
CA LEU A 78 -0.19 14.63 -1.77
C LEU A 78 -1.26 15.57 -2.33
N LYS A 79 -0.85 16.63 -3.04
CA LYS A 79 -1.77 17.53 -3.75
C LYS A 79 -2.62 16.81 -4.79
N TYR A 80 -2.16 15.70 -5.36
CA TYR A 80 -2.93 14.90 -6.32
C TYR A 80 -4.06 14.09 -5.67
N GLY A 81 -4.03 13.93 -4.35
CA GLY A 81 -5.07 13.25 -3.58
C GLY A 81 -6.47 13.84 -3.75
N ARG A 82 -6.58 15.16 -3.91
CA ARG A 82 -7.87 15.84 -4.19
C ARG A 82 -8.46 15.43 -5.54
N TYR A 83 -7.58 15.02 -6.47
CA TYR A 83 -7.97 14.66 -7.82
C TYR A 83 -8.27 13.17 -7.99
N GLN A 84 -7.68 12.25 -7.23
CA GLN A 84 -7.93 10.82 -7.41
C GLN A 84 -8.02 10.06 -6.09
N PHE A 85 -8.98 9.13 -6.02
CA PHE A 85 -9.16 8.26 -4.87
C PHE A 85 -7.91 7.44 -4.58
N PHE A 86 -7.68 7.16 -3.28
CA PHE A 86 -6.61 6.33 -2.76
C PHE A 86 -5.18 6.84 -3.00
N VAL A 87 -4.95 7.83 -3.86
CA VAL A 87 -3.61 8.37 -4.13
C VAL A 87 -2.96 8.90 -2.86
N THR A 88 -3.70 9.64 -2.02
CA THR A 88 -3.20 10.09 -0.73
C THR A 88 -2.73 8.91 0.14
N SER A 89 -3.56 7.87 0.28
CA SER A 89 -3.22 6.70 1.09
C SER A 89 -2.05 5.90 0.50
N GLN A 90 -1.94 5.83 -0.83
CA GLN A 90 -0.83 5.16 -1.52
C GLN A 90 0.50 5.91 -1.32
N ILE A 91 0.48 7.24 -1.45
CA ILE A 91 1.64 8.08 -1.19
C ILE A 91 2.05 7.97 0.28
N ARG A 92 1.09 8.07 1.21
CA ARG A 92 1.35 7.89 2.64
C ARG A 92 1.91 6.50 2.95
N SER A 93 1.46 5.43 2.28
CA SER A 93 2.10 4.11 2.40
C SER A 93 3.58 4.17 2.08
N GLN A 94 3.95 4.82 0.96
CA GLN A 94 5.36 4.88 0.55
C GLN A 94 6.20 5.73 1.51
N ILE A 95 5.71 6.90 1.93
CA ILE A 95 6.41 7.74 2.90
C ILE A 95 6.64 6.96 4.20
N GLY A 96 5.59 6.32 4.73
CA GLY A 96 5.69 5.51 5.95
C GLY A 96 6.69 4.36 5.83
N VAL A 97 6.70 3.66 4.69
CA VAL A 97 7.68 2.59 4.41
C VAL A 97 9.11 3.13 4.36
N ILE A 98 9.33 4.29 3.71
CA ILE A 98 10.68 4.89 3.62
C ILE A 98 11.19 5.28 5.01
N HIS A 99 10.40 5.99 5.83
CA HIS A 99 10.79 6.32 7.20
C HIS A 99 11.03 5.06 8.04
N TYR A 100 10.21 4.01 7.88
CA TYR A 100 10.38 2.76 8.61
C TYR A 100 11.70 2.08 8.27
N ILE A 101 12.07 2.01 6.98
CA ILE A 101 13.34 1.44 6.51
C ILE A 101 14.54 2.26 7.00
N LYS A 102 14.39 3.59 7.09
CA LYS A 102 15.37 4.48 7.74
C LYS A 102 15.48 4.29 9.25
N LYS A 103 14.68 3.38 9.84
CA LYS A 103 14.50 3.18 11.29
C LYS A 103 13.95 4.39 12.03
N ASP A 104 13.38 5.34 11.31
CA ASP A 104 12.66 6.49 11.85
C ASP A 104 11.21 6.09 12.15
N PHE A 105 11.03 5.23 13.16
CA PHE A 105 9.74 4.63 13.46
C PHE A 105 8.70 5.64 13.96
N ASN A 106 9.16 6.74 14.55
CA ASN A 106 8.29 7.81 15.05
C ASN A 106 7.69 8.61 13.89
N ALA A 107 8.51 9.01 12.90
CA ALA A 107 7.98 9.65 11.71
C ALA A 107 7.17 8.67 10.86
N ALA A 108 7.55 7.39 10.78
CA ALA A 108 6.83 6.39 9.99
C ALA A 108 5.38 6.18 10.47
N PHE A 109 5.17 6.13 11.79
CA PHE A 109 3.90 5.74 12.40
C PHE A 109 2.66 6.50 11.89
N PRO A 110 2.62 7.86 11.87
CA PRO A 110 1.45 8.59 11.39
C PRO A 110 1.11 8.30 9.92
N TYR A 111 2.12 8.12 9.06
CA TYR A 111 1.92 7.77 7.65
C TYR A 111 1.44 6.32 7.50
N LEU A 112 2.01 5.38 8.26
CA LEU A 112 1.62 3.98 8.25
C LEU A 112 0.17 3.77 8.72
N LYS A 113 -0.30 4.52 9.74
CA LYS A 113 -1.70 4.49 10.21
C LYS A 113 -2.69 4.91 9.13
N GLN A 114 -2.28 5.80 8.23
CA GLN A 114 -3.09 6.34 7.12
C GLN A 114 -2.77 5.67 5.77
N SER A 115 -2.00 4.58 5.79
CA SER A 115 -1.55 3.87 4.60
C SER A 115 -2.68 3.13 3.90
N PHE A 116 -2.53 2.90 2.61
CA PHE A 116 -3.47 2.15 1.80
C PHE A 116 -3.54 0.68 2.27
N ILE A 117 -4.74 0.19 2.58
CA ILE A 117 -4.94 -1.13 3.21
C ILE A 117 -4.48 -2.31 2.34
N ARG A 118 -4.45 -2.14 1.01
CA ARG A 118 -3.93 -3.17 0.08
C ARG A 118 -2.40 -3.13 -0.06
N ASN A 119 -1.73 -2.17 0.58
CA ASN A 119 -0.27 -2.21 0.72
C ASN A 119 0.07 -3.05 1.95
N TRP A 120 0.20 -4.35 1.75
CA TRP A 120 0.47 -5.28 2.85
C TRP A 120 1.80 -5.01 3.57
N VAL A 121 2.80 -4.45 2.89
CA VAL A 121 4.11 -4.13 3.49
C VAL A 121 3.93 -3.03 4.54
N ALA A 122 3.27 -1.93 4.16
CA ALA A 122 2.98 -0.83 5.08
C ALA A 122 2.11 -1.29 6.26
N GLN A 123 1.12 -2.14 6.01
CA GLN A 123 0.29 -2.71 7.09
C GLN A 123 1.07 -3.65 8.00
N GLY A 124 1.97 -4.48 7.44
CA GLY A 124 2.89 -5.31 8.22
C GLY A 124 3.82 -4.46 9.09
N MET A 125 4.37 -3.37 8.56
CA MET A 125 5.22 -2.43 9.31
C MET A 125 4.44 -1.74 10.43
N LEU A 126 3.18 -1.35 10.18
CA LEU A 126 2.29 -0.81 11.21
C LEU A 126 2.03 -1.84 12.32
N ALA A 127 1.74 -3.09 11.96
CA ALA A 127 1.50 -4.14 12.95
C ALA A 127 2.76 -4.46 13.77
N VAL A 128 3.94 -4.47 13.13
CA VAL A 128 5.22 -4.62 13.83
C VAL A 128 5.50 -3.44 14.77
N HIS A 129 5.09 -2.21 14.41
CA HIS A 129 5.17 -1.07 15.31
C HIS A 129 4.34 -1.33 16.60
N TYR A 130 3.10 -1.81 16.47
CA TYR A 130 2.27 -2.15 17.64
C TYR A 130 2.86 -3.31 18.46
N MET A 131 3.40 -4.35 17.81
CA MET A 131 4.11 -5.43 18.50
C MET A 131 5.27 -4.90 19.36
N ARG A 132 6.08 -3.97 18.83
CA ARG A 132 7.20 -3.34 19.57
C ARG A 132 6.74 -2.50 20.76
N LYS A 133 5.53 -1.93 20.67
CA LYS A 133 4.87 -1.22 21.78
C LYS A 133 4.17 -2.18 22.76
N LYS A 134 4.25 -3.50 22.54
CA LYS A 134 3.51 -4.54 23.28
C LYS A 134 1.99 -4.38 23.20
N ASP A 135 1.48 -3.66 22.22
CA ASP A 135 0.06 -3.46 21.97
C ASP A 135 -0.46 -4.62 21.10
N LYS A 136 -0.75 -5.76 21.76
CA LYS A 136 -1.23 -6.99 21.09
C LYS A 136 -2.55 -6.75 20.37
N GLU A 137 -3.46 -5.98 20.97
CA GLU A 137 -4.79 -5.74 20.42
C GLU A 137 -4.72 -5.02 19.06
N GLN A 138 -4.00 -3.89 19.00
CA GLN A 138 -3.86 -3.16 17.74
C GLN A 138 -3.03 -3.93 16.71
N MET A 139 -2.03 -4.69 17.14
CA MET A 139 -1.26 -5.58 16.28
C MET A 139 -2.18 -6.61 15.59
N VAL A 140 -2.94 -7.39 16.36
CA VAL A 140 -3.86 -8.43 15.86
C VAL A 140 -4.92 -7.80 14.95
N LYS A 141 -5.52 -6.68 15.36
CA LYS A 141 -6.51 -5.94 14.55
C LYS A 141 -5.93 -5.50 13.21
N THR A 142 -4.69 -4.99 13.20
CA THR A 142 -4.01 -4.56 11.98
C THR A 142 -3.72 -5.74 11.06
N PHE A 143 -3.20 -6.86 11.57
CA PHE A 143 -2.97 -8.06 10.77
C PHE A 143 -4.25 -8.65 10.20
N ASN A 144 -5.29 -8.81 11.01
CA ASN A 144 -6.58 -9.34 10.56
C ASN A 144 -7.16 -8.50 9.42
N ARG A 145 -7.11 -7.16 9.55
CA ARG A 145 -7.54 -6.26 8.48
C ARG A 145 -6.66 -6.40 7.25
N ALA A 146 -5.33 -6.41 7.40
CA ALA A 146 -4.39 -6.53 6.28
C ALA A 146 -4.60 -7.84 5.50
N LEU A 147 -4.77 -8.96 6.21
CA LEU A 147 -4.98 -10.30 5.65
C LEU A 147 -6.34 -10.43 4.97
N ARG A 148 -7.37 -9.71 5.41
CA ARG A 148 -8.67 -9.65 4.71
C ARG A 148 -8.54 -9.06 3.31
N TYR A 149 -7.71 -8.02 3.13
CA TYR A 149 -7.50 -7.38 1.83
C TYR A 149 -6.36 -7.99 1.01
N ASN A 150 -5.46 -8.73 1.66
CA ASN A 150 -4.27 -9.32 1.04
C ASN A 150 -4.12 -10.82 1.42
N PRO A 151 -5.15 -11.66 1.22
CA PRO A 151 -5.15 -13.03 1.76
C PRO A 151 -4.13 -13.95 1.10
N LYS A 152 -3.60 -13.57 -0.07
CA LYS A 152 -2.65 -14.35 -0.86
C LYS A 152 -1.18 -13.99 -0.61
N GLU A 153 -0.90 -13.15 0.39
CA GLU A 153 0.47 -12.72 0.70
C GLU A 153 1.09 -13.63 1.76
N SER A 154 1.88 -14.62 1.33
CA SER A 154 2.49 -15.63 2.21
C SER A 154 3.35 -15.02 3.33
N LEU A 155 4.14 -13.99 3.01
CA LEU A 155 4.96 -13.30 4.00
C LEU A 155 4.11 -12.57 5.04
N LEU A 156 2.95 -12.02 4.67
CA LEU A 156 2.09 -11.33 5.64
C LEU A 156 1.54 -12.30 6.70
N TRP A 157 1.14 -13.52 6.30
CA TRP A 157 0.72 -14.57 7.24
C TRP A 157 1.85 -15.01 8.16
N ASN A 158 3.04 -15.23 7.62
CA ASN A 158 4.19 -15.65 8.42
C ASN A 158 4.70 -14.54 9.34
N LEU A 159 4.65 -13.29 8.88
CA LEU A 159 4.95 -12.12 9.71
C LEU A 159 3.96 -12.02 10.88
N TYR A 160 2.68 -12.27 10.65
CA TYR A 160 1.67 -12.29 11.72
C TYR A 160 1.99 -13.36 12.77
N ALA A 161 2.19 -14.61 12.34
CA ALA A 161 2.56 -15.72 13.23
C ALA A 161 3.87 -15.44 13.99
N TYR A 162 4.87 -14.87 13.31
CA TYR A 162 6.11 -14.46 13.95
C TYR A 162 5.88 -13.41 15.05
N CYS A 163 5.04 -12.41 14.80
CA CYS A 163 4.74 -11.39 15.80
C CYS A 163 4.01 -11.98 17.02
N LEU A 164 3.09 -12.92 16.81
CA LEU A 164 2.42 -13.65 17.91
C LEU A 164 3.42 -14.43 18.77
N LEU A 165 4.37 -15.15 18.15
CA LEU A 165 5.45 -15.82 18.89
C LEU A 165 6.29 -14.86 19.73
N ARG A 166 6.54 -13.65 19.21
CA ARG A 166 7.29 -12.61 19.94
C ARG A 166 6.51 -12.05 21.13
N MET A 167 5.20 -12.19 21.13
CA MET A 167 4.31 -11.85 22.25
C MET A 167 4.11 -13.02 23.22
N GLY A 168 4.61 -14.22 22.90
CA GLY A 168 4.47 -15.43 23.72
C GLY A 168 3.29 -16.33 23.31
N ASP A 169 2.51 -15.94 22.31
CA ASP A 169 1.27 -16.60 21.92
C ASP A 169 1.52 -17.68 20.86
N ARG A 170 2.13 -18.80 21.27
CA ARG A 170 2.49 -19.88 20.34
C ARG A 170 1.29 -20.53 19.68
N ASP A 171 0.23 -20.80 20.44
CA ASP A 171 -0.95 -21.49 19.93
C ASP A 171 -1.68 -20.64 18.89
N GLU A 172 -1.85 -19.33 19.16
CA GLU A 172 -2.40 -18.38 18.18
C GLU A 172 -1.53 -18.30 16.91
N ALA A 173 -0.20 -18.37 17.04
CA ALA A 173 0.70 -18.37 15.89
C ALA A 173 0.50 -19.63 15.02
N ILE A 174 0.34 -20.80 15.64
CA ILE A 174 0.03 -22.06 14.94
C ILE A 174 -1.34 -21.94 14.25
N GLU A 175 -2.37 -21.46 14.94
CA GLU A 175 -3.69 -21.24 14.35
C GLU A 175 -3.64 -20.29 13.15
N ALA A 176 -2.86 -19.21 13.22
CA ALA A 176 -2.68 -18.28 12.13
C ALA A 176 -2.07 -18.97 10.91
N LEU A 177 -1.07 -19.84 11.10
CA LEU A 177 -0.48 -20.62 9.99
C LEU A 177 -1.41 -21.72 9.47
N VAL A 178 -2.26 -22.33 10.31
CA VAL A 178 -3.32 -23.25 9.86
C VAL A 178 -4.36 -22.52 9.01
N LYS A 179 -4.73 -21.29 9.38
CA LYS A 179 -5.61 -20.45 8.55
C LYS A 179 -4.91 -20.08 7.24
N ALA A 180 -3.61 -19.75 7.30
CA ALA A 180 -2.81 -19.43 6.12
C ALA A 180 -2.71 -20.60 5.14
N SER A 181 -2.47 -21.83 5.63
CA SER A 181 -2.35 -23.03 4.78
C SER A 181 -3.63 -23.35 4.01
N LYS A 182 -4.80 -23.06 4.60
CA LYS A 182 -6.10 -23.16 3.91
C LYS A 182 -6.29 -22.10 2.83
N LYS A 183 -5.75 -20.89 3.01
CA LYS A 183 -5.87 -19.78 2.05
C LYS A 183 -4.84 -19.84 0.92
N LEU A 184 -3.69 -20.42 1.20
CA LEU A 184 -2.56 -20.58 0.29
C LEU A 184 -2.14 -22.07 0.26
N PRO A 185 -3.01 -22.96 -0.27
CA PRO A 185 -2.65 -24.36 -0.43
C PRO A 185 -1.42 -24.44 -1.36
N GLY A 186 -0.38 -25.15 -0.91
CA GLY A 186 0.87 -25.32 -1.66
C GLY A 186 1.97 -24.29 -1.40
N ASP A 187 1.78 -23.27 -0.55
CA ASP A 187 2.91 -22.42 -0.15
C ASP A 187 3.82 -23.15 0.85
N GLU A 188 4.95 -23.65 0.35
CA GLU A 188 5.92 -24.42 1.13
C GLU A 188 6.47 -23.68 2.35
N ARG A 189 6.56 -22.35 2.31
CA ARG A 189 7.09 -21.55 3.43
C ARG A 189 6.10 -21.53 4.59
N ILE A 190 4.80 -21.39 4.30
CA ILE A 190 3.74 -21.54 5.30
C ILE A 190 3.78 -22.94 5.93
N GLN A 191 3.83 -23.99 5.10
CA GLN A 191 3.83 -25.37 5.60
C GLN A 191 5.07 -25.68 6.44
N SER A 192 6.24 -25.29 5.95
CA SER A 192 7.51 -25.48 6.67
C SER A 192 7.48 -24.77 8.02
N ASN A 193 6.98 -23.53 8.09
CA ASN A 193 6.87 -22.81 9.35
C ASN A 193 5.82 -23.38 10.29
N LEU A 194 4.68 -23.86 9.76
CA LEU A 194 3.67 -24.55 10.56
C LEU A 194 4.25 -25.82 11.20
N ILE A 195 4.90 -26.68 10.42
CA ILE A 195 5.55 -27.90 10.89
C ILE A 195 6.65 -27.58 11.91
N ASN A 196 7.46 -26.54 11.66
CA ASN A 196 8.47 -26.10 12.62
C ASN A 196 7.81 -25.71 13.95
N LEU A 197 6.70 -24.96 13.92
CA LEU A 197 6.02 -24.56 15.15
C LEU A 197 5.37 -25.72 15.89
N GLN A 198 4.77 -26.68 15.20
CA GLN A 198 4.22 -27.89 15.81
C GLN A 198 5.31 -28.75 16.47
N ASN A 199 6.50 -28.82 15.87
CA ASN A 199 7.65 -29.57 16.40
C ASN A 199 8.50 -28.79 17.42
N ASN A 200 7.94 -27.75 18.03
CA ASN A 200 8.63 -26.86 18.96
C ASN A 200 9.92 -26.17 18.41
N LYS A 201 10.08 -26.06 17.09
CA LYS A 201 11.19 -25.37 16.41
C LYS A 201 10.85 -23.92 16.12
N LYS A 202 11.86 -23.12 15.75
CA LYS A 202 11.72 -21.71 15.33
C LYS A 202 11.28 -21.62 13.86
N MET A 203 10.53 -20.57 13.52
CA MET A 203 10.20 -20.24 12.12
C MET A 203 11.46 -19.86 11.32
N LYS A 204 11.48 -20.25 10.05
CA LYS A 204 12.52 -19.92 9.06
C LYS A 204 12.09 -18.73 8.21
N MET A 205 12.34 -17.52 8.72
CA MET A 205 11.93 -16.28 8.04
C MET A 205 12.92 -15.80 6.98
N LYS A 206 14.19 -16.24 7.06
CA LYS A 206 15.24 -15.85 6.11
C LYS A 206 14.96 -16.20 4.65
N ASN A 207 14.12 -17.22 4.40
CA ASN A 207 13.73 -17.64 3.05
C ASN A 207 12.90 -16.58 2.30
N TYR A 208 12.40 -15.55 3.00
CA TYR A 208 11.75 -14.41 2.38
C TYR A 208 12.71 -13.29 1.96
N GLY A 209 14.00 -13.42 2.26
CA GLY A 209 15.06 -12.52 1.81
C GLY A 209 14.86 -11.07 2.24
N GLU A 210 15.10 -10.15 1.30
CA GLU A 210 15.09 -8.70 1.53
C GLU A 210 13.74 -8.16 2.02
N LEU A 211 12.63 -8.77 1.57
CA LEU A 211 11.28 -8.41 2.00
C LEU A 211 11.04 -8.70 3.49
N TRP A 212 11.79 -9.61 4.10
CA TRP A 212 11.74 -9.84 5.54
C TRP A 212 12.63 -8.84 6.30
N LEU A 213 13.82 -8.56 5.78
CA LEU A 213 14.81 -7.70 6.44
C LEU A 213 14.31 -6.27 6.67
N GLN A 214 13.46 -5.76 5.78
CA GLN A 214 12.85 -4.42 5.93
C GLN A 214 11.99 -4.25 7.20
N PHE A 215 11.52 -5.34 7.84
CA PHE A 215 10.75 -5.24 9.09
C PHE A 215 11.64 -5.00 10.32
N HIS A 216 12.96 -5.14 10.18
CA HIS A 216 13.95 -4.97 11.25
C HIS A 216 13.60 -5.81 12.50
N LEU A 217 13.26 -7.09 12.29
CA LEU A 217 12.89 -8.03 13.34
C LEU A 217 14.04 -8.97 13.77
N GLU A 218 15.06 -9.11 12.93
CA GLU A 218 16.29 -9.85 13.21
C GLU A 218 17.48 -8.89 13.41
N LYS A 219 18.37 -9.22 14.34
CA LYS A 219 19.70 -8.60 14.43
C LYS A 219 20.58 -9.26 13.35
N LEU A 220 20.94 -8.55 12.29
CA LEU A 220 21.91 -9.05 11.30
C LEU A 220 23.30 -9.17 11.96
N PRO A 221 23.97 -10.34 11.90
CA PRO A 221 25.39 -10.41 12.20
C PRO A 221 26.14 -9.61 11.12
N GLY A 222 26.85 -8.54 11.49
CA GLY A 222 27.65 -7.74 10.55
C GLY A 222 26.99 -6.50 9.95
N ALA A 223 26.02 -5.87 10.64
CA ALA A 223 25.30 -4.68 10.18
C ALA A 223 26.11 -3.36 10.13
N ILE A 224 27.42 -3.41 9.87
CA ILE A 224 28.22 -2.24 9.51
C ILE A 224 28.30 -2.23 7.98
N GLY A 225 27.47 -1.40 7.33
CA GLY A 225 27.66 -1.03 5.91
C GLY A 225 26.83 -1.76 4.85
N GLN A 226 25.87 -2.63 5.18
CA GLN A 226 24.99 -3.19 4.16
C GLN A 226 23.99 -2.15 3.64
N LYS A 227 23.95 -1.99 2.31
CA LYS A 227 22.96 -1.15 1.60
C LYS A 227 21.54 -1.54 2.05
N PRO A 228 20.63 -0.57 2.25
CA PRO A 228 19.25 -0.86 2.60
C PRO A 228 18.65 -1.82 1.56
N PRO A 229 17.80 -2.78 1.97
CA PRO A 229 17.18 -3.72 1.04
C PRO A 229 16.45 -2.94 -0.07
N PRO A 230 16.47 -3.43 -1.33
CA PRO A 230 15.74 -2.86 -2.44
C PRO A 230 14.28 -2.60 -2.05
N TYR A 231 13.83 -1.37 -2.29
CA TYR A 231 12.49 -0.96 -1.93
C TYR A 231 11.47 -1.82 -2.68
N PRO A 232 10.49 -2.41 -1.99
CA PRO A 232 9.36 -2.99 -2.68
C PRO A 232 8.60 -1.84 -3.33
N ILE A 233 8.92 -1.57 -4.60
CA ILE A 233 8.03 -0.82 -5.49
C ILE A 233 6.88 -1.79 -5.73
N GLN A 234 5.92 -1.81 -4.81
CA GLN A 234 4.60 -2.30 -5.12
C GLN A 234 4.09 -1.38 -6.22
N ARG A 235 4.39 -1.72 -7.48
CA ARG A 235 3.63 -1.24 -8.63
C ARG A 235 2.20 -1.56 -8.26
N GLY A 236 1.46 -0.54 -7.82
CA GLY A 236 0.08 -0.73 -7.40
C GLY A 236 -0.57 -1.54 -8.50
N LYS A 237 -0.99 -2.78 -8.18
CA LYS A 237 -1.63 -3.69 -9.15
C LYS A 237 -2.59 -2.82 -9.94
N ARG A 238 -2.30 -2.58 -11.23
CA ARG A 238 -2.90 -1.51 -12.04
C ARG A 238 -4.39 -1.44 -11.73
N VAL A 239 -4.78 -0.51 -10.87
CA VAL A 239 -6.17 -0.19 -10.66
C VAL A 239 -6.50 0.58 -11.91
N ILE A 240 -7.48 0.10 -12.68
CA ILE A 240 -7.91 0.57 -14.01
C ILE A 240 -7.30 -0.25 -15.17
N ARG A 241 -7.83 -1.46 -15.34
CA ARG A 241 -8.31 -1.95 -16.64
C ARG A 241 -9.63 -2.69 -16.40
N ARG A 242 -10.72 -1.92 -16.40
CA ARG A 242 -11.99 -2.30 -17.00
C ARG A 242 -12.49 -1.04 -17.69
#